data_AF-A0A935T5S0-F1
#
_entry.id   AF-A0A935T5S0-F1
#
_cell.length_a   1.000
_cell.length_b   1.000
_cell.length_c   1.000
_cell.angle_alpha   90.00
_cell.angle_beta   90.00
_cell.angle_gamma   90.00
#
_symmetry.space_group_name_H-M   'P 1'
#
loop_
_entity.id
_entity.type
_entity.pdbx_description
1 polymer ?
#
loop_
_entity_poly.entity_id
_entity_poly.type
_entity_poly.pdbx_seq_one_letter_code
_entity_poly.pdbx_strand_id
1 'polypeptide(L)'
;MTKHAKKSAQLQLVDRPRTTSVEIPLPLLGAFANIQNSFFELCVDAGQQVLFAMMEQDREELCGPRWKRNPDRSAGRAGTTRSEVTLGGRRIPIPRPRVRSTEGEEVELPSFAFAASRDPMDRHTLNAVACGISTRKYARSLDRLPESIEERSTSKSSVSRRYVAMTARQLTNWVTKPLGERHFPIVMIDGIHLGDHLVLIALGIDVEGKKQVLGLREGNTENGQVVRSLLRDLVSRGLDPERGRLFVIDGARL
;
A
#
# COMPACT_ATOMS: atom_id res chain seq x y z
N MET A 1 17.15 23.80 44.01
CA MET A 1 16.10 23.09 43.24
C MET A 1 16.65 22.79 41.86
N THR A 2 17.20 21.59 41.74
CA THR A 2 17.85 21.01 40.56
C THR A 2 16.79 20.37 39.67
N LYS A 3 16.73 20.72 38.37
CA LYS A 3 15.99 19.94 37.37
C LYS A 3 16.87 19.69 36.15
N HIS A 4 16.98 18.40 35.87
CA HIS A 4 17.91 17.74 34.99
C HIS A 4 17.82 18.15 33.52
N ALA A 5 18.98 18.40 32.93
CA ALA A 5 19.22 18.19 31.51
C ALA A 5 19.03 16.68 31.21
N LYS A 6 18.03 16.35 30.39
CA LYS A 6 17.83 14.99 29.88
C LYS A 6 19.00 14.66 28.93
N LYS A 7 19.79 13.66 29.33
CA LYS A 7 20.81 13.00 28.50
C LYS A 7 20.20 12.59 27.17
N SER A 8 20.84 13.02 26.09
CA SER A 8 20.65 12.52 24.73
C SER A 8 20.92 11.01 24.72
N ALA A 9 20.00 10.24 24.14
CA ALA A 9 20.15 8.80 24.00
C ALA A 9 21.25 8.53 22.97
N GLN A 10 22.42 8.07 23.44
CA GLN A 10 23.39 7.40 22.59
C GLN A 10 22.67 6.29 21.82
N LEU A 11 22.72 6.37 20.48
CA LEU A 11 22.42 5.24 19.60
C LEU A 11 23.30 4.08 20.07
N GLN A 12 22.69 3.11 20.74
CA GLN A 12 23.33 1.83 21.01
C GLN A 12 23.75 1.25 19.66
N LEU A 13 25.01 0.80 19.57
CA LEU A 13 25.44 -0.01 18.44
C LEU A 13 24.46 -1.17 18.33
N VAL A 14 23.67 -1.17 17.24
CA VAL A 14 22.87 -2.31 16.84
C VAL A 14 23.86 -3.46 16.67
N ASP A 15 23.67 -4.55 17.43
CA ASP A 15 24.36 -5.81 17.20
C ASP A 15 24.40 -6.04 15.69
N ARG A 16 25.58 -6.37 15.14
CA ARG A 16 25.71 -6.62 13.70
C ARG A 16 24.57 -7.55 13.28
N PRO A 17 23.75 -7.19 12.28
CA PRO A 17 22.65 -8.04 11.87
C PRO A 17 23.21 -9.42 11.60
N ARG A 18 22.53 -10.47 12.10
CA ARG A 18 22.95 -11.86 11.86
C ARG A 18 23.16 -12.03 10.36
N THR A 19 24.41 -12.13 9.95
CA THR A 19 24.79 -12.36 8.55
C THR A 19 24.76 -13.86 8.29
N THR A 20 23.87 -14.28 7.41
CA THR A 20 23.90 -15.62 6.84
C THR A 20 24.45 -15.54 5.42
N SER A 21 25.46 -16.36 5.13
CA SER A 21 25.85 -16.66 3.76
C SER A 21 24.83 -17.62 3.15
N VAL A 22 24.04 -17.13 2.19
CA VAL A 22 23.16 -17.99 1.38
C VAL A 22 23.92 -18.34 0.10
N GLU A 23 24.36 -19.59 -0.02
CA GLU A 23 24.90 -20.12 -1.27
C GLU A 23 23.72 -20.51 -2.18
N ILE A 24 23.59 -19.80 -3.30
CA ILE A 24 22.52 -20.03 -4.26
C ILE A 24 23.14 -20.65 -5.51
N PRO A 25 23.01 -21.97 -5.72
CA PRO A 25 23.46 -22.60 -6.95
C PRO A 25 22.56 -22.15 -8.09
N LEU A 26 22.97 -21.11 -8.81
CA LEU A 26 22.31 -20.69 -10.03
C LEU A 26 22.82 -21.57 -11.18
N PRO A 27 21.96 -22.37 -11.85
CA PRO A 27 22.37 -23.11 -13.03
C PRO A 27 22.74 -22.09 -14.12
N LEU A 28 24.05 -21.94 -14.39
CA LEU A 28 24.60 -20.92 -15.29
C LEU A 28 23.89 -20.86 -16.64
N LEU A 29 23.58 -22.02 -17.24
CA LEU A 29 22.83 -22.10 -18.50
C LEU A 29 21.40 -21.53 -18.39
N GLY A 30 20.70 -21.82 -17.30
CA GLY A 30 19.38 -21.24 -17.03
C GLY A 30 19.46 -19.74 -16.74
N ALA A 31 20.48 -19.30 -16.01
CA ALA A 31 20.71 -17.88 -15.74
C ALA A 31 21.02 -17.09 -17.02
N PHE A 32 21.84 -17.64 -17.94
CA PHE A 32 22.12 -17.04 -19.24
C PHE A 32 20.90 -17.03 -20.16
N ALA A 33 20.11 -18.11 -20.19
CA ALA A 33 18.85 -18.16 -20.94
C ALA A 33 17.83 -17.12 -20.43
N ASN A 34 17.71 -16.96 -19.11
CA ASN A 34 16.87 -15.93 -18.50
C ASN A 34 17.37 -14.53 -18.84
N ILE A 35 18.68 -14.27 -18.85
CA ILE A 35 19.24 -12.97 -19.27
C ILE A 35 18.92 -12.66 -20.74
N GLN A 36 18.93 -13.67 -21.61
CA GLN A 36 18.58 -13.49 -23.03
C GLN A 36 17.09 -13.15 -23.25
N ASN A 37 16.21 -13.57 -22.34
CA ASN A 37 14.77 -13.29 -22.40
C ASN A 37 14.38 -12.01 -21.63
N SER A 38 14.80 -11.88 -20.37
CA SER A 38 14.63 -10.70 -19.53
C SER A 38 15.41 -10.82 -18.21
N PHE A 39 16.29 -9.85 -17.91
CA PHE A 39 17.00 -9.77 -16.62
C PHE A 39 16.06 -9.79 -15.40
N PHE A 40 14.82 -9.32 -15.56
CA PHE A 40 13.81 -9.36 -14.51
C PHE A 40 13.43 -10.80 -14.11
N GLU A 41 13.36 -11.75 -15.06
CA GLU A 41 13.07 -13.15 -14.76
C GLU A 41 14.15 -13.76 -13.86
N LEU A 42 15.43 -13.50 -14.17
CA LEU A 42 16.55 -13.91 -13.31
C LEU A 42 16.41 -13.34 -11.89
N CYS A 43 16.04 -12.06 -11.76
CA CYS A 43 15.86 -11.42 -10.47
C CYS A 43 14.71 -12.06 -9.65
N VAL A 44 13.61 -12.43 -10.31
CA VAL A 44 12.48 -13.10 -9.66
C VAL A 44 12.89 -14.49 -9.18
N ASP A 45 13.51 -15.29 -10.03
CA ASP A 45 13.95 -16.65 -9.70
C ASP A 45 14.99 -16.65 -8.57
N ALA A 46 16.01 -15.79 -8.67
CA ALA A 46 17.03 -15.65 -7.64
C ALA A 46 16.41 -15.17 -6.32
N GLY A 47 15.50 -14.19 -6.37
CA GLY A 47 14.79 -13.69 -5.19
C GLY A 47 13.95 -14.76 -4.49
N GLN A 48 13.27 -15.63 -5.25
CA GLN A 48 12.54 -16.76 -4.68
C GLN A 48 13.46 -17.77 -3.99
N GLN A 49 14.63 -18.06 -4.57
CA GLN A 49 15.62 -18.96 -3.97
C GLN A 49 16.21 -18.38 -2.67
N VAL A 50 16.55 -17.08 -2.67
CA VAL A 50 16.98 -16.37 -1.46
C VAL A 50 15.93 -16.51 -0.36
N LEU A 51 14.66 -16.19 -0.66
CA LEU A 51 13.59 -16.24 0.32
C LEU A 51 13.34 -17.66 0.84
N PHE A 52 13.42 -18.66 -0.03
CA PHE A 52 13.31 -20.06 0.38
C PHE A 52 14.43 -20.47 1.33
N ALA A 53 15.68 -20.09 1.04
CA ALA A 53 16.81 -20.38 1.91
C ALA A 53 16.69 -19.68 3.28
N MET A 54 16.21 -18.44 3.32
CA MET A 54 15.91 -17.74 4.58
C MET A 54 14.85 -18.47 5.40
N MET A 55 13.77 -18.94 4.77
CA MET A 55 12.73 -19.73 5.45
C MET A 55 13.24 -21.09 5.94
N GLU A 56 14.16 -21.72 5.19
CA GLU A 56 14.80 -22.97 5.62
C GLU A 56 15.73 -22.77 6.81
N GLN A 57 16.46 -21.65 6.85
CA GLN A 57 17.24 -21.26 8.02
C GLN A 57 16.34 -21.02 9.23
N ASP A 58 15.26 -20.24 9.11
CA ASP A 58 14.30 -20.05 10.21
C ASP A 58 13.79 -21.39 10.73
N ARG A 59 13.48 -22.32 9.82
CA ARG A 59 13.03 -23.66 10.16
C ARG A 59 14.10 -24.47 10.89
N GLU A 60 15.37 -24.33 10.51
CA GLU A 60 16.49 -24.97 11.20
C GLU A 60 16.78 -24.38 12.57
N GLU A 61 16.65 -23.06 12.74
CA GLU A 61 16.75 -22.41 14.05
C GLU A 61 15.66 -22.90 15.01
N LEU A 62 14.43 -23.09 14.50
CA LEU A 62 13.29 -23.57 15.30
C LEU A 62 13.32 -25.08 15.57
N CYS A 63 13.69 -25.90 14.59
CA CYS A 63 13.60 -27.37 14.67
C CYS A 63 14.94 -28.06 14.96
N GLY A 64 16.05 -27.34 14.83
CA GLY A 64 17.39 -27.91 14.74
C GLY A 64 17.76 -28.46 13.35
N PRO A 65 19.01 -28.92 13.20
CA PRO A 65 19.55 -29.40 11.94
C PRO A 65 18.80 -30.61 11.39
N ARG A 66 18.79 -30.71 10.06
CA ARG A 66 18.06 -31.77 9.37
C ARG A 66 18.62 -33.15 9.74
N TRP A 67 17.72 -34.12 9.92
CA TRP A 67 18.03 -35.52 10.23
C TRP A 67 18.80 -35.77 11.54
N LYS A 68 18.92 -34.77 12.42
CA LYS A 68 19.45 -34.96 13.78
C LYS A 68 18.31 -35.07 14.79
N ARG A 69 18.44 -36.03 15.70
CA ARG A 69 17.49 -36.22 16.80
C ARG A 69 17.80 -35.22 17.91
N ASN A 70 16.83 -34.39 18.27
CA ASN A 70 16.90 -33.52 19.44
C ASN A 70 15.76 -33.89 20.40
N PRO A 71 16.06 -34.47 21.58
CA PRO A 71 15.04 -34.81 22.58
C PRO A 71 14.40 -33.56 23.20
N ASP A 72 15.12 -32.44 23.30
CA ASP A 72 14.66 -31.18 23.90
C ASP A 72 14.07 -30.21 22.85
N ARG A 73 13.55 -30.74 21.73
CA ARG A 73 13.00 -29.92 20.66
C ARG A 73 11.73 -29.19 21.12
N SER A 74 11.63 -27.90 20.82
CA SER A 74 10.42 -27.11 21.00
C SER A 74 9.48 -27.17 19.78
N ALA A 75 10.01 -27.55 18.61
CA ALA A 75 9.25 -27.63 17.37
C ALA A 75 9.76 -28.73 16.43
N GLY A 76 8.93 -29.09 15.45
CA GLY A 76 9.22 -30.08 14.42
C GLY A 76 8.85 -29.60 13.01
N ARG A 77 9.54 -30.17 12.01
CA ARG A 77 9.31 -29.90 10.58
C ARG A 77 7.98 -30.54 10.15
N ALA A 78 7.08 -29.75 9.57
CA ALA A 78 5.69 -30.15 9.24
C ALA A 78 5.38 -30.08 7.74
N GLY A 79 6.37 -30.37 6.89
CA GLY A 79 6.25 -30.33 5.43
C GLY A 79 6.30 -28.90 4.87
N THR A 80 5.59 -28.68 3.76
CA THR A 80 5.49 -27.39 3.06
C THR A 80 4.02 -27.10 2.71
N THR A 81 3.67 -25.83 2.53
CA THR A 81 2.37 -25.39 2.02
C THR A 81 2.53 -24.35 0.92
N ARG A 82 1.55 -24.24 0.02
CA ARG A 82 1.51 -23.14 -0.94
C ARG A 82 1.07 -21.88 -0.21
N SER A 83 1.89 -20.84 -0.29
CA SER A 83 1.62 -19.52 0.27
C SER A 83 1.91 -18.45 -0.79
N GLU A 84 1.84 -17.18 -0.41
CA GLU A 84 2.09 -16.09 -1.35
C GLU A 84 2.88 -14.97 -0.72
N VAL A 85 3.60 -14.24 -1.56
CA VAL A 85 4.23 -12.96 -1.21
C VAL A 85 3.94 -11.91 -2.28
N THR A 86 4.12 -10.65 -1.92
CA THR A 86 3.93 -9.54 -2.84
C THR A 86 5.18 -9.33 -3.70
N LEU A 87 5.00 -9.21 -5.02
CA LEU A 87 6.03 -8.81 -5.97
C LEU A 87 5.44 -7.74 -6.90
N GLY A 88 5.96 -6.51 -6.88
CA GLY A 88 5.66 -5.49 -7.90
C GLY A 88 4.17 -5.29 -8.18
N GLY A 89 3.33 -5.07 -7.16
CA GLY A 89 1.90 -4.79 -7.37
C GLY A 89 0.97 -6.01 -7.50
N ARG A 90 1.51 -7.23 -7.42
CA ARG A 90 0.77 -8.50 -7.51
C ARG A 90 1.23 -9.50 -6.45
N ARG A 91 0.50 -10.60 -6.31
CA ARG A 91 0.89 -11.74 -5.48
C ARG A 91 1.45 -12.86 -6.35
N ILE A 92 2.54 -13.46 -5.89
CA ILE A 92 3.13 -14.66 -6.50
C ILE A 92 3.13 -15.81 -5.50
N PRO A 93 2.90 -17.07 -5.95
CA PRO A 93 2.95 -18.23 -5.10
C PRO A 93 4.39 -18.53 -4.67
N ILE A 94 4.56 -18.96 -3.42
CA ILE A 94 5.82 -19.49 -2.91
C ILE A 94 5.57 -20.76 -2.08
N PRO A 95 6.48 -21.76 -2.14
CA PRO A 95 6.46 -22.89 -1.23
C PRO A 95 6.98 -22.44 0.13
N ARG A 96 6.09 -22.43 1.14
CA ARG A 96 6.45 -22.08 2.53
C ARG A 96 6.70 -23.34 3.34
N PRO A 97 7.91 -23.57 3.87
CA PRO A 97 8.16 -24.60 4.86
C PRO A 97 7.29 -24.40 6.10
N ARG A 98 6.82 -25.48 6.71
CA ARG A 98 6.00 -25.43 7.92
C ARG A 98 6.77 -25.95 9.13
N VAL A 99 6.54 -25.29 10.25
CA VAL A 99 7.03 -25.69 11.56
C VAL A 99 5.82 -25.82 12.48
N ARG A 100 5.80 -26.87 13.30
CA ARG A 100 4.81 -27.04 14.35
C ARG A 100 5.46 -27.19 15.70
N SER A 101 4.92 -26.54 16.72
CA SER A 101 5.34 -26.74 18.11
C SER A 101 5.06 -28.18 18.55
N THR A 102 5.64 -28.59 19.68
CA THR A 102 5.30 -29.87 20.33
C THR A 102 3.84 -29.97 20.76
N GLU A 103 3.18 -28.82 20.94
CA GLU A 103 1.75 -28.71 21.27
C GLU A 103 0.85 -28.80 20.01
N GLY A 104 1.45 -28.86 18.82
CA GLY A 104 0.75 -29.06 17.54
C GLY A 104 0.37 -27.77 16.81
N GLU A 105 0.70 -26.60 17.36
CA GLU A 105 0.42 -25.29 16.77
C GLU A 105 1.41 -24.94 15.67
N GLU A 106 0.96 -24.24 14.62
CA GLU A 106 1.86 -23.79 13.55
C GLU A 106 2.66 -22.57 14.01
N VAL A 107 3.98 -22.67 13.91
CA VAL A 107 4.91 -21.59 14.24
C VAL A 107 5.24 -20.84 12.97
N GLU A 108 5.04 -19.52 12.98
CA GLU A 108 5.33 -18.67 11.83
C GLU A 108 6.84 -18.48 11.65
N LEU A 109 7.30 -18.52 10.38
CA LEU A 109 8.69 -18.25 10.04
C LEU A 109 8.92 -16.72 9.92
N PRO A 110 9.87 -16.13 10.67
CA PRO A 110 10.13 -14.69 10.63
C PRO A 110 10.37 -14.12 9.23
N SER A 111 11.15 -14.80 8.39
CA SER A 111 11.42 -14.37 7.01
C SER A 111 10.16 -14.38 6.14
N PHE A 112 9.29 -15.37 6.31
CA PHE A 112 7.99 -15.40 5.62
C PHE A 112 7.09 -14.28 6.11
N ALA A 113 6.98 -14.09 7.44
CA ALA A 113 6.18 -13.01 8.03
C ALA A 113 6.63 -11.64 7.49
N PHE A 114 7.95 -11.42 7.43
CA PHE A 114 8.53 -10.20 6.87
C PHE A 114 8.18 -10.01 5.38
N ALA A 115 8.35 -11.04 4.55
CA ALA A 115 8.06 -10.98 3.12
C ALA A 115 6.55 -10.85 2.82
N ALA A 116 5.69 -11.45 3.65
CA ALA A 116 4.24 -11.42 3.49
C ALA A 116 3.60 -10.11 3.99
N SER A 117 4.19 -9.49 5.03
CA SER A 117 3.67 -8.27 5.68
C SER A 117 4.04 -6.98 4.98
N ARG A 118 5.15 -6.94 4.23
CA ARG A 118 5.45 -5.77 3.40
C ARG A 118 4.41 -5.70 2.28
N ASP A 119 3.70 -4.57 2.25
CA ASP A 119 2.72 -4.29 1.22
C ASP A 119 3.21 -3.20 0.24
N PRO A 120 4.11 -3.54 -0.70
CA PRO A 120 4.33 -2.71 -1.88
C PRO A 120 3.14 -2.81 -2.86
N MET A 121 2.20 -3.73 -2.65
CA MET A 121 1.09 -4.00 -3.56
C MET A 121 0.10 -2.84 -3.58
N ASP A 122 -0.31 -2.43 -2.40
CA ASP A 122 -1.22 -1.30 -2.14
C ASP A 122 -0.63 -0.02 -2.73
N ARG A 123 0.60 0.32 -2.32
CA ARG A 123 1.29 1.53 -2.83
C ARG A 123 1.39 1.51 -4.36
N HIS A 124 1.73 0.38 -4.96
CA HIS A 124 1.85 0.26 -6.40
C HIS A 124 0.50 0.42 -7.10
N THR A 125 -0.57 -0.19 -6.57
CA THR A 125 -1.93 -0.01 -7.08
C THR A 125 -2.37 1.45 -7.03
N LEU A 126 -2.14 2.14 -5.91
CA LEU A 126 -2.47 3.56 -5.78
C LEU A 126 -1.70 4.41 -6.78
N ASN A 127 -0.39 4.20 -6.91
CA ASN A 127 0.44 4.95 -7.86
C ASN A 127 -0.01 4.71 -9.32
N ALA A 128 -0.29 3.45 -9.69
CA ALA A 128 -0.72 3.11 -11.05
C ALA A 128 -2.05 3.80 -11.41
N VAL A 129 -3.03 3.74 -10.51
CA VAL A 129 -4.34 4.39 -10.74
C VAL A 129 -4.19 5.91 -10.75
N ALA A 130 -3.36 6.48 -9.87
CA ALA A 130 -3.08 7.92 -9.86
C ALA A 130 -2.40 8.40 -11.16
N CYS A 131 -1.59 7.55 -11.79
CA CYS A 131 -1.01 7.79 -13.12
C CYS A 131 -1.98 7.52 -14.29
N GLY A 132 -3.27 7.26 -14.01
CA GLY A 132 -4.30 7.07 -15.04
C GLY A 132 -4.42 5.65 -15.61
N ILE A 133 -3.75 4.65 -15.00
CA ILE A 133 -3.89 3.26 -15.43
C ILE A 133 -5.26 2.75 -14.96
N SER A 134 -6.12 2.39 -15.92
CA SER A 134 -7.42 1.81 -15.59
C SER A 134 -7.27 0.44 -14.92
N THR A 135 -8.19 0.11 -14.01
CA THR A 135 -8.18 -1.18 -13.29
C THR A 135 -8.22 -2.40 -14.22
N ARG A 136 -8.75 -2.25 -15.44
CA ARG A 136 -8.74 -3.30 -16.49
C ARG A 136 -7.38 -3.46 -17.17
N LYS A 137 -6.59 -2.40 -17.23
CA LYS A 137 -5.24 -2.38 -17.84
C LYS A 137 -4.13 -2.65 -16.82
N TYR A 138 -4.43 -2.66 -15.52
CA TYR A 138 -3.45 -2.83 -14.44
C TYR A 138 -2.56 -4.06 -14.61
N ALA A 139 -3.13 -5.24 -14.87
CA ALA A 139 -2.31 -6.45 -15.07
C ALA A 139 -1.30 -6.29 -16.23
N ARG A 140 -1.71 -5.60 -17.31
CA ARG A 140 -0.86 -5.33 -18.49
C ARG A 140 0.23 -4.30 -18.21
N SER A 141 0.08 -3.45 -17.20
CA SER A 141 1.09 -2.45 -16.87
C SER A 141 2.24 -2.98 -16.00
N LEU A 142 2.12 -4.20 -15.47
CA LEU A 142 3.17 -4.83 -14.68
C LEU A 142 4.22 -5.48 -15.57
N ASP A 143 5.45 -5.60 -15.08
CA ASP A 143 6.50 -6.36 -15.76
C ASP A 143 6.05 -7.80 -16.02
N ARG A 144 6.46 -8.40 -17.14
CA ARG A 144 6.10 -9.80 -17.44
C ARG A 144 6.83 -10.74 -16.48
N LEU A 145 6.10 -11.69 -15.89
CA LEU A 145 6.68 -12.78 -15.13
C LEU A 145 7.08 -13.94 -16.05
N PRO A 146 8.01 -14.81 -15.60
CA PRO A 146 8.22 -16.11 -16.22
C PRO A 146 6.90 -16.87 -16.37
N GLU A 147 6.74 -17.61 -17.48
CA GLU A 147 5.50 -18.34 -17.79
C GLU A 147 5.15 -19.43 -16.75
N SER A 148 6.15 -19.88 -15.98
CA SER A 148 5.99 -20.84 -14.89
C SER A 148 5.37 -20.26 -13.62
N ILE A 149 5.28 -18.93 -13.51
CA ILE A 149 4.81 -18.25 -12.29
C ILE A 149 3.41 -17.68 -12.53
N GLU A 150 2.45 -18.22 -11.79
CA GLU A 150 1.10 -17.65 -11.73
C GLU A 150 1.12 -16.32 -10.96
N GLU A 151 0.40 -15.31 -11.47
CA GLU A 151 0.12 -14.09 -10.71
C GLU A 151 -1.31 -14.05 -10.19
N ARG A 152 -1.48 -13.49 -8.99
CA ARG A 152 -2.79 -13.22 -8.40
C ARG A 152 -2.93 -11.77 -8.00
N SER A 153 -4.17 -11.39 -7.76
CA SER A 153 -4.55 -10.06 -7.27
C SER A 153 -4.30 -8.90 -8.25
N THR A 154 -4.32 -9.19 -9.55
CA THR A 154 -4.20 -8.22 -10.66
C THR A 154 -5.51 -7.97 -11.40
N SER A 155 -6.58 -8.70 -11.07
CA SER A 155 -7.89 -8.55 -11.71
C SER A 155 -8.53 -7.19 -11.43
N LYS A 156 -9.35 -6.69 -12.37
CA LYS A 156 -10.10 -5.42 -12.26
C LYS A 156 -10.77 -5.26 -10.89
N SER A 157 -11.46 -6.29 -10.41
CA SER A 157 -12.19 -6.26 -9.14
C SER A 157 -11.27 -6.24 -7.93
N SER A 158 -10.14 -6.97 -7.97
CA SER A 158 -9.15 -6.95 -6.89
C SER A 158 -8.49 -5.57 -6.76
N VAL A 159 -8.04 -5.01 -7.89
CA VAL A 159 -7.43 -3.68 -7.97
C VAL A 159 -8.41 -2.60 -7.52
N SER A 160 -9.67 -2.66 -7.96
CA SER A 160 -10.70 -1.70 -7.57
C SER A 160 -11.00 -1.74 -6.07
N ARG A 161 -11.16 -2.93 -5.48
CA ARG A 161 -11.43 -3.05 -4.03
C ARG A 161 -10.26 -2.51 -3.20
N ARG A 162 -9.03 -2.81 -3.63
CA ARG A 162 -7.81 -2.32 -2.98
C ARG A 162 -7.72 -0.80 -3.04
N TYR A 163 -7.88 -0.22 -4.23
CA TYR A 163 -7.87 1.22 -4.42
C TYR A 163 -8.91 1.93 -3.54
N VAL A 164 -10.13 1.41 -3.48
CA VAL A 164 -11.20 1.94 -2.60
C VAL A 164 -10.80 1.82 -1.13
N ALA A 165 -10.32 0.66 -0.68
CA ALA A 165 -9.91 0.45 0.71
C ALA A 165 -8.80 1.43 1.15
N MET A 166 -7.84 1.70 0.27
CA MET A 166 -6.75 2.64 0.53
C MET A 166 -7.18 4.09 0.54
N THR A 167 -8.03 4.48 -0.41
CA THR A 167 -8.34 5.90 -0.67
C THR A 167 -9.56 6.40 0.08
N ALA A 168 -10.54 5.56 0.40
CA ALA A 168 -11.81 5.99 1.00
C ALA A 168 -11.60 6.77 2.29
N ARG A 169 -10.83 6.22 3.24
CA ARG A 169 -10.54 6.90 4.51
C ARG A 169 -9.75 8.18 4.31
N GLN A 170 -8.77 8.18 3.41
CA GLN A 170 -7.94 9.36 3.14
C GLN A 170 -8.75 10.48 2.50
N LEU A 171 -9.61 10.14 1.54
CA LEU A 171 -10.53 11.07 0.89
C LEU A 171 -11.53 11.64 1.90
N THR A 172 -12.16 10.79 2.72
CA THR A 172 -13.06 11.25 3.79
C THR A 172 -12.34 12.21 4.72
N ASN A 173 -11.17 11.82 5.27
CA ASN A 173 -10.42 12.66 6.19
C ASN A 173 -9.99 14.00 5.57
N TRP A 174 -9.67 14.02 4.28
CA TRP A 174 -9.29 15.23 3.58
C TRP A 174 -10.47 16.16 3.35
N VAL A 175 -11.61 15.62 2.89
CA VAL A 175 -12.82 16.39 2.58
C VAL A 175 -13.57 16.84 3.84
N THR A 176 -13.49 16.10 4.95
CA THR A 176 -14.18 16.47 6.21
C THR A 176 -13.31 17.26 7.19
N LYS A 177 -12.07 17.59 6.81
CA LYS A 177 -11.14 18.31 7.67
C LYS A 177 -11.75 19.64 8.15
N PRO A 178 -11.68 19.96 9.46
CA PRO A 178 -12.09 21.26 9.97
C PRO A 178 -11.32 22.39 9.28
N LEU A 179 -12.05 23.41 8.83
CA LEU A 179 -11.47 24.59 8.20
C LEU A 179 -10.83 25.50 9.27
N GLY A 180 -11.41 25.51 10.48
CA GLY A 180 -10.88 26.25 11.63
C GLY A 180 -10.94 27.76 11.42
N GLU A 181 -9.97 28.49 11.94
CA GLU A 181 -9.87 29.96 11.80
C GLU A 181 -9.30 30.41 10.44
N ARG A 182 -9.07 29.48 9.51
CA ARG A 182 -8.51 29.81 8.20
C ARG A 182 -9.43 30.74 7.42
N HIS A 183 -8.85 31.81 6.91
CA HIS A 183 -9.59 32.80 6.16
C HIS A 183 -9.45 32.56 4.65
N PHE A 184 -10.58 32.26 4.01
CA PHE A 184 -10.70 32.09 2.56
C PHE A 184 -11.51 33.26 1.99
N PRO A 185 -10.89 34.38 1.58
CA PRO A 185 -11.60 35.52 0.99
C PRO A 185 -12.29 35.18 -0.34
N ILE A 186 -11.81 34.17 -1.06
CA ILE A 186 -12.37 33.73 -2.34
C ILE A 186 -12.69 32.24 -2.25
N VAL A 187 -13.89 31.87 -2.70
CA VAL A 187 -14.32 30.48 -2.87
C VAL A 187 -14.79 30.29 -4.30
N MET A 188 -14.14 29.41 -5.05
CA MET A 188 -14.57 28.98 -6.38
C MET A 188 -15.39 27.71 -6.24
N ILE A 189 -16.55 27.64 -6.92
CA ILE A 189 -17.35 26.42 -7.03
C ILE A 189 -17.44 26.06 -8.50
N ASP A 190 -17.02 24.84 -8.81
CA ASP A 190 -17.01 24.31 -10.17
C ASP A 190 -17.57 22.88 -10.17
N GLY A 191 -18.12 22.46 -11.31
CA GLY A 191 -18.74 21.17 -11.53
C GLY A 191 -18.02 20.37 -12.61
N ILE A 192 -17.48 19.20 -12.24
CA ILE A 192 -16.84 18.30 -13.20
C ILE A 192 -17.81 17.16 -13.54
N HIS A 193 -18.09 16.99 -14.83
CA HIS A 193 -18.86 15.85 -15.32
C HIS A 193 -17.97 14.61 -15.43
N LEU A 194 -18.32 13.55 -14.69
CA LEU A 194 -17.67 12.23 -14.73
C LEU A 194 -18.70 11.16 -15.12
N GLY A 195 -18.80 10.87 -16.41
CA GLY A 195 -19.83 9.99 -16.94
C GLY A 195 -21.22 10.58 -16.66
N ASP A 196 -22.08 9.82 -16.01
CA ASP A 196 -23.44 10.25 -15.64
C ASP A 196 -23.50 11.05 -14.32
N HIS A 197 -22.34 11.37 -13.73
CA HIS A 197 -22.25 12.05 -12.44
C HIS A 197 -21.70 13.47 -12.59
N LEU A 198 -22.24 14.41 -11.82
CA LEU A 198 -21.69 15.74 -11.63
C LEU A 198 -21.00 15.81 -10.27
N VAL A 199 -19.72 16.16 -10.25
CA VAL A 199 -18.96 16.35 -9.02
C VAL A 199 -18.70 17.83 -8.82
N LEU A 200 -19.35 18.41 -7.81
CA LEU A 200 -19.09 19.78 -7.37
C LEU A 200 -17.85 19.83 -6.48
N ILE A 201 -17.01 20.82 -6.72
CA ILE A 201 -15.78 21.08 -5.97
C ILE A 201 -15.81 22.52 -5.47
N ALA A 202 -15.60 22.70 -4.17
CA ALA A 202 -15.35 24.00 -3.57
C ALA A 202 -13.84 24.19 -3.37
N LEU A 203 -13.27 25.21 -4.00
CA LEU A 203 -11.86 25.58 -3.91
C LEU A 203 -11.72 26.93 -3.23
N GLY A 204 -11.10 26.95 -2.05
CA GLY A 204 -10.79 28.17 -1.31
C GLY A 204 -9.43 28.71 -1.71
N ILE A 205 -9.34 30.02 -1.82
CA ILE A 205 -8.07 30.74 -1.94
C ILE A 205 -7.89 31.49 -0.64
N ASP A 206 -6.82 31.19 0.09
CA ASP A 206 -6.52 31.87 1.36
C ASP A 206 -5.91 33.27 1.14
N VAL A 207 -5.64 33.97 2.24
CA VAL A 207 -5.05 35.32 2.23
C VAL A 207 -3.63 35.37 1.65
N GLU A 208 -2.95 34.23 1.55
CA GLU A 208 -1.62 34.10 0.92
C GLU A 208 -1.72 33.73 -0.57
N GLY A 209 -2.94 33.60 -1.10
CA GLY A 209 -3.18 33.18 -2.47
C GLY A 209 -3.05 31.66 -2.69
N LYS A 210 -2.95 30.85 -1.62
CA LYS A 210 -2.83 29.40 -1.74
C LYS A 210 -4.20 28.76 -1.95
N LYS A 211 -4.27 27.87 -2.93
CA LYS A 211 -5.49 27.13 -3.29
C LYS A 211 -5.62 25.89 -2.42
N GLN A 212 -6.80 25.68 -1.85
CA GLN A 212 -7.13 24.49 -1.08
C GLN A 212 -8.53 23.99 -1.46
N VAL A 213 -8.66 22.69 -1.74
CA VAL A 213 -9.99 22.07 -1.84
C VAL A 213 -10.63 22.08 -0.46
N LEU A 214 -11.78 22.75 -0.36
CA LEU A 214 -12.54 22.87 0.88
C LEU A 214 -13.56 21.75 1.01
N GLY A 215 -14.17 21.32 -0.10
CA GLY A 215 -15.19 20.27 -0.09
C GLY A 215 -15.47 19.72 -1.49
N LEU A 216 -16.07 18.54 -1.54
CA LEU A 216 -16.43 17.84 -2.76
C LEU A 216 -17.79 17.16 -2.56
N ARG A 217 -18.66 17.20 -3.57
CA ARG A 217 -19.98 16.55 -3.49
C ARG A 217 -20.44 16.04 -4.84
N GLU A 218 -20.83 14.77 -4.86
CA GLU A 218 -21.46 14.13 -6.02
C GLU A 218 -22.95 14.48 -6.09
N GLY A 219 -23.44 14.71 -7.31
CA GLY A 219 -24.85 14.96 -7.64
C GLY A 219 -25.19 14.43 -9.04
N ASN A 220 -26.49 14.29 -9.32
CA ASN A 220 -26.98 13.68 -10.56
C ASN A 220 -27.37 14.71 -11.63
N THR A 221 -27.66 15.95 -11.23
CA THR A 221 -27.94 17.09 -12.11
C THR A 221 -27.58 18.40 -11.41
N GLU A 222 -27.35 19.44 -12.21
CA GLU A 222 -27.23 20.86 -11.83
C GLU A 222 -28.43 21.29 -10.97
N ASN A 223 -28.31 21.11 -9.66
CA ASN A 223 -29.41 21.28 -8.74
C ASN A 223 -28.88 22.02 -7.53
N GLY A 224 -29.33 23.25 -7.33
CA GLY A 224 -28.95 24.09 -6.19
C GLY A 224 -29.12 23.43 -4.82
N GLN A 225 -29.84 22.29 -4.72
CA GLN A 225 -29.78 21.42 -3.54
C GLN A 225 -28.38 20.89 -3.22
N VAL A 226 -27.61 20.42 -4.22
CA VAL A 226 -26.26 19.88 -4.04
C VAL A 226 -25.32 20.99 -3.60
N VAL A 227 -25.43 22.17 -4.22
CA VAL A 227 -24.68 23.38 -3.85
C VAL A 227 -24.98 23.82 -2.42
N ARG A 228 -26.27 23.93 -2.06
CA ARG A 228 -26.68 24.27 -0.68
C ARG A 228 -26.14 23.26 0.33
N SER A 229 -26.13 21.99 -0.03
CA SER A 229 -25.62 20.92 0.83
C SER A 229 -24.10 21.00 1.01
N LEU A 230 -23.36 21.33 -0.06
CA LEU A 230 -21.92 21.60 -0.01
C LEU A 230 -21.62 22.83 0.86
N LEU A 231 -22.31 23.95 0.66
CA LEU A 231 -22.12 25.17 1.45
C LEU A 231 -22.44 24.94 2.93
N ARG A 232 -23.52 24.22 3.25
CA ARG A 232 -23.86 23.88 4.64
C ARG A 232 -22.76 23.05 5.31
N ASP A 233 -22.17 22.12 4.59
CA ASP A 233 -21.04 21.32 5.07
C ASP A 233 -19.78 22.18 5.31
N LEU A 234 -19.52 23.16 4.45
CA LEU A 234 -18.40 24.10 4.67
C LEU A 234 -18.62 24.95 5.92
N VAL A 235 -19.83 25.47 6.11
CA VAL A 235 -20.19 26.28 7.29
C VAL A 235 -20.06 25.45 8.57
N SER A 236 -20.59 24.22 8.59
CA SER A 236 -20.48 23.35 9.77
C SER A 236 -19.05 22.98 10.12
N ARG A 237 -18.13 23.02 9.14
CA ARG A 237 -16.68 22.80 9.33
C ARG A 237 -15.88 24.07 9.66
N GLY A 238 -16.53 25.23 9.79
CA GLY A 238 -15.91 26.48 10.24
C GLY A 238 -15.76 27.56 9.17
N LEU A 239 -16.39 27.42 8.00
CA LEU A 239 -16.49 28.54 7.06
C LEU A 239 -17.51 29.57 7.58
N ASP A 240 -17.03 30.56 8.33
CA ASP A 240 -17.83 31.60 8.99
C ASP A 240 -18.71 32.40 8.00
N PRO A 241 -20.05 32.25 7.97
CA PRO A 241 -20.90 32.87 6.96
C PRO A 241 -21.01 34.41 7.07
N GLU A 242 -20.66 35.00 8.22
CA GLU A 242 -20.80 36.44 8.47
C GLU A 242 -19.69 37.28 7.79
N ARG A 243 -18.60 36.62 7.36
CA ARG A 243 -17.52 37.31 6.64
C ARG A 243 -17.84 37.43 5.16
N GLY A 244 -17.71 38.66 4.65
CA GLY A 244 -17.78 38.92 3.21
C GLY A 244 -16.74 38.09 2.44
N ARG A 245 -17.19 37.35 1.43
CA ARG A 245 -16.34 36.54 0.54
C ARG A 245 -16.81 36.67 -0.90
N LEU A 246 -15.87 36.60 -1.82
CA LEU A 246 -16.17 36.48 -3.23
C LEU A 246 -16.42 35.01 -3.57
N PHE A 247 -17.64 34.70 -3.99
CA PHE A 247 -17.96 33.42 -4.61
C PHE A 247 -17.82 33.53 -6.12
N VAL A 248 -16.99 32.67 -6.71
CA VAL A 248 -16.85 32.55 -8.16
C VAL A 248 -17.49 31.23 -8.58
N ILE A 249 -18.43 31.30 -9.49
CA ILE A 249 -19.17 30.15 -9.99
C ILE A 249 -19.12 30.15 -11.51
N ASP A 250 -19.00 28.98 -12.14
CA ASP A 250 -19.20 28.87 -13.59
C ASP A 250 -20.70 29.05 -13.92
N GLY A 251 -21.00 29.68 -15.06
CA GLY A 251 -22.35 30.08 -15.47
C GLY A 251 -23.25 28.94 -15.97
N ALA A 252 -22.79 27.69 -15.87
CA ALA A 252 -23.63 26.50 -16.01
C ALA A 252 -24.56 26.43 -14.77
N ARG A 253 -25.84 26.06 -14.94
CA ARG A 253 -26.92 26.40 -13.98
C ARG A 253 -26.69 25.76 -12.60
N LEU A 254 -26.03 26.45 -11.67
CA LEU A 254 -25.96 26.06 -10.25
C LEU A 254 -27.27 26.33 -9.49
#